data_AF-A0A151GED5-F1
#
_entry.id   AF-A0A151GED5-F1
#
_cell.length_a   1.000
_cell.length_b   1.000
_cell.length_c   1.000
_cell.angle_alpha   90.00
_cell.angle_beta   90.00
_cell.angle_gamma   90.00
#
_symmetry.space_group_name_H-M   'P 1'
#
loop_
_entity.id
_entity.type
_entity.pdbx_description
1 polymer ?
#
loop_
_entity_poly.entity_id
_entity_poly.type
_entity_poly.pdbx_seq_one_letter_code
_entity_poly.pdbx_strand_id
1 'polypeptide(L)'
;MLRQVNPRNARSKRALEKREPKAIENPKTCLFLRGTTCSQTVQDALNDLYSLRQPLAKKFTKKNAIHPFEDASSLEFFSEKNDASLLVFGSSQKKRPHALTLIRTFGHKVFDMLELHLDKESFRTMCQFKNKKFVIGLRPMLLFAGTAFDSPVENEFTRAKSFFIDFFKGDPADKIDVEGLQYMVSITAEDTAGEGDAKPAIHLRVYVIQTKRSGQKLPRIEVEEIGPRMDFRVGRVQEPDEAMLKEAMRKPRGLEERTKKNITTDSMGDKIGRVHLGRQDLSELQLRKMKGLKRSRAEKEAGEPADEVEAADVSKRTKQ
;
A
#
# COMPACT_ATOMS: atom_id res chain seq x y z
N MET A 1 -19.91 11.26 22.32
CA MET A 1 -20.61 11.55 21.05
C MET A 1 -20.38 13.01 20.70
N LEU A 2 -19.59 13.30 19.66
CA LEU A 2 -19.43 14.66 19.16
C LEU A 2 -20.78 15.18 18.66
N ARG A 3 -21.08 16.45 18.95
CA ARG A 3 -22.35 17.11 18.60
C ARG A 3 -22.54 17.08 17.08
N GLN A 4 -23.50 16.29 16.60
CA GLN A 4 -23.80 16.18 15.17
C GLN A 4 -24.27 17.55 14.67
N VAL A 5 -23.46 18.19 13.81
CA VAL A 5 -23.74 19.53 13.30
C VAL A 5 -24.77 19.40 12.19
N ASN A 6 -26.03 19.75 12.48
CA ASN A 6 -27.07 19.76 11.46
C ASN A 6 -26.75 20.78 10.37
N PRO A 7 -26.71 20.38 9.09
CA PRO A 7 -26.39 21.29 8.00
C PRO A 7 -27.50 22.34 7.83
N ARG A 8 -27.11 23.62 7.79
CA ARG A 8 -28.07 24.73 7.57
C ARG A 8 -28.55 24.84 6.12
N ASN A 9 -27.78 24.34 5.15
CA ASN A 9 -28.13 24.39 3.73
C ASN A 9 -27.54 23.21 2.95
N ALA A 10 -27.98 23.04 1.70
CA ALA A 10 -27.54 21.94 0.83
C ALA A 10 -26.03 21.95 0.52
N ARG A 11 -25.38 23.13 0.54
CA ARG A 11 -23.92 23.25 0.36
C ARG A 11 -23.17 22.65 1.56
N SER A 12 -23.59 22.97 2.78
CA SER A 12 -23.02 22.42 4.01
C SER A 12 -23.31 20.93 4.14
N LYS A 13 -24.51 20.48 3.73
CA LYS A 13 -24.87 19.05 3.71
C LYS A 13 -23.90 18.26 2.82
N ARG A 14 -23.70 18.68 1.56
CA ARG A 14 -22.73 18.06 0.64
C ARG A 14 -21.31 18.04 1.18
N ALA A 15 -20.91 19.10 1.91
CA ALA A 15 -19.58 19.15 2.53
C ALA A 15 -19.43 18.15 3.68
N LEU A 16 -20.48 17.91 4.48
CA LEU A 16 -20.49 16.90 5.54
C LEU A 16 -20.50 15.48 4.94
N GLU A 17 -21.39 15.22 3.98
CA GLU A 17 -21.46 13.93 3.26
C GLU A 17 -20.14 13.56 2.58
N LYS A 18 -19.37 14.54 2.10
CA LYS A 18 -18.05 14.29 1.52
C LYS A 18 -17.04 13.75 2.54
N ARG A 19 -17.15 14.18 3.81
CA ARG A 19 -16.28 13.83 4.94
C ARG A 19 -16.69 12.54 5.64
N GLU A 20 -17.92 12.10 5.46
CA GLU A 20 -18.41 10.87 6.08
C GLU A 20 -17.60 9.65 5.61
N PRO A 21 -17.44 8.62 6.46
CA PRO A 21 -16.73 7.39 6.10
C PRO A 21 -17.34 6.71 4.87
N LYS A 22 -16.50 6.19 3.98
CA LYS A 22 -16.91 5.54 2.73
C LYS A 22 -16.26 4.17 2.60
N ALA A 23 -16.93 3.24 1.93
CA ALA A 23 -16.35 1.94 1.61
C ALA A 23 -15.21 2.06 0.59
N ILE A 24 -15.37 2.95 -0.40
CA ILE A 24 -14.30 3.39 -1.31
C ILE A 24 -13.89 4.78 -0.86
N GLU A 25 -12.71 4.88 -0.28
CA GLU A 25 -12.22 6.13 0.30
C GLU A 25 -11.88 7.17 -0.77
N ASN A 26 -12.00 8.45 -0.39
CA ASN A 26 -11.47 9.56 -1.20
C ASN A 26 -9.93 9.57 -1.13
N PRO A 27 -9.25 10.23 -2.08
CA PRO A 27 -7.82 10.49 -1.95
C PRO A 27 -7.48 11.29 -0.69
N LYS A 28 -6.39 10.90 -0.02
CA LYS A 28 -5.96 11.51 1.25
C LYS A 28 -5.44 12.92 1.06
N THR A 29 -6.05 13.90 1.73
CA THR A 29 -5.54 15.29 1.71
C THR A 29 -4.37 15.42 2.69
N CYS A 30 -3.29 16.08 2.26
CA CYS A 30 -2.13 16.39 3.10
C CYS A 30 -2.16 17.86 3.58
N LEU A 31 -1.95 18.08 4.87
CA LEU A 31 -1.83 19.41 5.47
C LEU A 31 -0.37 19.71 5.84
N PHE A 32 0.17 20.76 5.27
CA PHE A 32 1.52 21.25 5.56
C PHE A 32 1.46 22.35 6.62
N LEU A 33 2.17 22.12 7.72
CA LEU A 33 2.23 22.99 8.89
C LEU A 33 3.69 23.36 9.19
N ARG A 34 3.90 24.52 9.82
CA ARG A 34 5.21 24.90 10.36
C ARG A 34 5.14 25.26 11.83
N GLY A 35 6.20 24.89 12.55
CA GLY A 35 6.42 25.25 13.94
C GLY A 35 6.73 26.74 14.15
N THR A 36 6.89 27.14 15.41
CA THR A 36 7.40 28.46 15.80
C THR A 36 8.81 28.70 15.27
N THR A 37 9.67 27.68 15.38
CA THR A 37 11.01 27.63 14.80
C THR A 37 11.02 26.69 13.60
N CYS A 38 11.28 27.24 12.42
CA CYS A 38 11.37 26.48 11.18
C CYS A 38 12.39 27.17 10.27
N SER A 39 13.49 26.49 9.99
CA SER A 39 14.57 27.00 9.13
C SER A 39 14.07 27.25 7.70
N GLN A 40 14.73 28.14 6.95
CA GLN A 40 14.40 28.36 5.54
C GLN A 40 14.48 27.06 4.71
N THR A 41 15.50 26.24 4.91
CA THR A 41 15.66 24.92 4.26
C THR A 41 14.42 24.03 4.39
N VAL A 42 13.86 23.92 5.61
CA VAL A 42 12.63 23.15 5.85
C VAL A 42 11.42 23.81 5.22
N GLN A 43 11.33 25.14 5.24
CA GLN A 43 10.21 25.84 4.59
C GLN A 43 10.22 25.63 3.07
N ASP A 44 11.39 25.59 2.45
CA ASP A 44 11.58 25.28 1.03
C ASP A 44 11.27 23.81 0.75
N ALA A 45 11.68 22.89 1.62
CA ALA A 45 11.30 21.48 1.53
C ALA A 45 9.78 21.28 1.62
N LEU A 46 9.10 21.98 2.54
CA LEU A 46 7.64 21.97 2.65
C LEU A 46 6.97 22.55 1.40
N ASN A 47 7.56 23.57 0.77
CA ASN A 47 7.08 24.12 -0.51
C ASN A 47 7.16 23.07 -1.62
N ASP A 48 8.31 22.41 -1.75
CA ASP A 48 8.51 21.46 -2.83
C ASP A 48 7.62 20.22 -2.68
N LEU A 49 7.52 19.66 -1.46
CA LEU A 49 6.58 18.56 -1.17
C LEU A 49 5.11 18.96 -1.36
N TYR A 50 4.75 20.21 -1.04
CA TYR A 50 3.40 20.73 -1.29
C TYR A 50 3.09 20.76 -2.79
N SER A 51 4.04 21.21 -3.62
CA SER A 51 3.91 21.24 -5.08
C SER A 51 3.78 19.84 -5.67
N LEU A 52 4.57 18.86 -5.19
CA LEU A 52 4.48 17.46 -5.61
C LEU A 52 3.13 16.82 -5.28
N ARG A 53 2.44 17.30 -4.24
CA ARG A 53 1.17 16.73 -3.75
C ARG A 53 -0.07 17.48 -4.27
N GLN A 54 0.08 18.57 -5.02
CA GLN A 54 -1.06 19.25 -5.62
C GLN A 54 -1.84 18.31 -6.57
N PRO A 55 -3.19 18.34 -6.57
CA PRO A 55 -4.08 19.26 -5.84
C PRO A 55 -4.50 18.79 -4.43
N LEU A 56 -4.02 17.63 -3.98
CA LEU A 56 -4.43 16.96 -2.72
C LEU A 56 -3.69 17.50 -1.48
N ALA A 57 -3.35 18.79 -1.49
CA ALA A 57 -2.54 19.41 -0.45
C ALA A 57 -3.05 20.79 -0.05
N LYS A 58 -3.02 21.07 1.25
CA LYS A 58 -3.30 22.37 1.87
C LYS A 58 -2.05 22.80 2.63
N LYS A 59 -1.69 24.08 2.57
CA LYS A 59 -0.52 24.61 3.28
C LYS A 59 -0.90 25.81 4.13
N PHE A 60 -0.47 25.80 5.39
CA PHE A 60 -0.59 26.96 6.27
C PHE A 60 0.73 27.72 6.35
N THR A 61 0.63 29.05 6.32
CA THR A 61 1.77 29.96 6.44
C THR A 61 1.96 30.45 7.87
N LYS A 62 0.94 30.38 8.73
CA LYS A 62 1.05 30.79 10.14
C LYS A 62 1.95 29.82 10.91
N LYS A 63 2.73 30.35 11.84
CA LYS A 63 3.54 29.57 12.78
C LYS A 63 2.64 28.98 13.87
N ASN A 64 2.86 27.72 14.23
CA ASN A 64 2.08 27.03 15.25
C ASN A 64 3.02 26.52 16.36
N ALA A 65 2.66 26.77 17.61
CA ALA A 65 3.40 26.26 18.77
C ALA A 65 2.93 24.84 19.09
N ILE A 66 3.40 23.88 18.27
CA ILE A 66 3.05 22.46 18.40
C ILE A 66 4.32 21.66 18.64
N HIS A 67 4.24 20.74 19.58
CA HIS A 67 5.29 19.78 19.90
C HIS A 67 4.72 18.37 19.67
N PRO A 68 4.83 17.81 18.43
CA PRO A 68 4.06 16.62 18.03
C PRO A 68 4.17 15.42 18.97
N PHE A 69 5.36 15.17 19.53
CA PHE A 69 5.66 14.04 20.42
C PHE A 69 5.39 14.33 21.91
N GLU A 70 4.88 15.51 22.24
CA GLU A 70 4.50 15.89 23.62
C GLU A 70 2.98 16.02 23.73
N ASP A 71 2.37 16.78 22.81
CA ASP A 71 0.92 16.90 22.69
C ASP A 71 0.49 16.93 21.21
N ALA A 72 -0.31 15.93 20.83
CA ALA A 72 -0.85 15.78 19.49
C ALA A 72 -2.22 16.44 19.30
N SER A 73 -2.87 16.94 20.36
CA SER A 73 -4.26 17.45 20.33
C SER A 73 -4.48 18.54 19.26
N SER A 74 -3.49 19.40 19.08
CA SER A 74 -3.52 20.44 18.04
C SER A 74 -3.49 19.85 16.62
N LEU A 75 -2.71 18.78 16.39
CA LEU A 75 -2.63 18.11 15.09
C LEU A 75 -3.94 17.41 14.74
N GLU A 76 -4.56 16.77 15.73
CA GLU A 76 -5.88 16.15 15.61
C GLU A 76 -6.96 17.19 15.27
N PHE A 77 -6.96 18.33 15.97
CA PHE A 77 -7.85 19.45 15.65
C PHE A 77 -7.64 19.95 14.22
N PHE A 78 -6.39 20.09 13.77
CA PHE A 78 -6.11 20.50 12.40
C PHE A 78 -6.56 19.46 11.36
N SER A 79 -6.40 18.16 11.65
CA SER A 79 -6.90 17.05 10.82
C SER A 79 -8.42 17.14 10.67
N GLU A 80 -9.17 17.21 11.77
CA GLU A 80 -10.63 17.27 11.77
C GLU A 80 -11.16 18.52 11.06
N LYS A 81 -10.55 19.68 11.35
CA LYS A 81 -11.00 20.95 10.77
C LYS A 81 -10.82 20.97 9.25
N ASN A 82 -9.67 20.48 8.79
CA ASN A 82 -9.29 20.55 7.38
C ASN A 82 -9.68 19.30 6.58
N ASP A 83 -10.20 18.25 7.23
CA ASP A 83 -10.43 16.95 6.61
C ASP A 83 -9.16 16.44 5.91
N ALA A 84 -8.07 16.36 6.69
CA ALA A 84 -6.74 15.99 6.21
C ALA A 84 -6.17 14.84 7.03
N SER A 85 -6.02 13.67 6.38
CA SER A 85 -5.53 12.46 7.02
C SER A 85 -4.01 12.35 7.08
N LEU A 86 -3.30 13.17 6.28
CA LEU A 86 -1.85 13.26 6.27
C LEU A 86 -1.44 14.66 6.73
N LEU A 87 -0.41 14.74 7.57
CA LEU A 87 0.19 16.01 7.96
C LEU A 87 1.70 15.94 7.82
N VAL A 88 2.29 17.04 7.38
CA VAL A 88 3.74 17.23 7.36
C VAL A 88 4.05 18.48 8.16
N PHE A 89 4.73 18.31 9.28
CA PHE A 89 5.07 19.38 10.20
C PHE A 89 6.56 19.69 10.15
N GLY A 90 6.92 20.90 9.71
CA GLY A 90 8.31 21.36 9.69
C GLY A 90 8.71 22.09 10.97
N SER A 91 9.83 21.69 11.56
CA SER A 91 10.43 22.34 12.73
C SER A 91 11.96 22.36 12.64
N SER A 92 12.61 23.18 13.47
CA SER A 92 14.07 23.19 13.57
C SER A 92 14.51 23.62 14.97
N GLN A 93 15.39 22.83 15.58
CA GLN A 93 15.97 23.09 16.90
C GLN A 93 17.43 22.59 16.95
N LYS A 94 18.25 23.06 17.90
CA LYS A 94 19.69 22.69 17.96
C LYS A 94 19.92 21.17 18.00
N LYS A 95 19.13 20.43 18.79
CA LYS A 95 19.23 18.96 18.92
C LYS A 95 18.68 18.21 17.69
N ARG A 96 17.76 18.82 16.95
CA ARG A 96 17.04 18.23 15.81
C ARG A 96 16.91 19.30 14.73
N PRO A 97 18.02 19.64 14.05
CA PRO A 97 17.99 20.64 13.00
C PRO A 97 17.18 20.11 11.82
N HIS A 98 16.48 21.01 11.13
CA HIS A 98 15.82 20.72 9.86
C HIS A 98 14.86 19.50 9.86
N ALA A 99 14.02 19.37 10.89
CA ALA A 99 13.15 18.22 11.06
C ALA A 99 11.81 18.36 10.31
N LEU A 100 11.43 17.32 9.57
CA LEU A 100 10.11 17.07 9.02
C LEU A 100 9.46 15.92 9.79
N THR A 101 8.37 16.20 10.51
CA THR A 101 7.55 15.15 11.12
C THR A 101 6.42 14.77 10.17
N LEU A 102 6.46 13.53 9.70
CA LEU A 102 5.43 12.89 8.89
C LEU A 102 4.41 12.26 9.83
N ILE A 103 3.13 12.59 9.65
CA ILE A 103 2.06 12.21 10.58
C ILE A 103 0.89 11.68 9.76
N ARG A 104 0.34 10.52 10.17
CA ARG A 104 -0.94 10.03 9.66
C ARG A 104 -1.96 10.06 10.77
N THR A 105 -3.22 10.29 10.40
CA THR A 105 -4.35 10.20 11.32
C THR A 105 -5.37 9.20 10.85
N PHE A 106 -5.96 8.45 11.79
CA PHE A 106 -7.10 7.57 11.58
C PHE A 106 -8.27 8.05 12.44
N GLY A 107 -9.44 8.30 11.83
CA GLY A 107 -10.57 8.90 12.56
C GLY A 107 -10.24 10.26 13.20
N HIS A 108 -9.37 11.05 12.57
CA HIS A 108 -8.81 12.32 13.08
C HIS A 108 -7.96 12.21 14.37
N LYS A 109 -7.64 10.99 14.80
CA LYS A 109 -6.67 10.72 15.87
C LYS A 109 -5.32 10.37 15.27
N VAL A 110 -4.22 10.73 15.95
CA VAL A 110 -2.89 10.37 15.46
C VAL A 110 -2.76 8.86 15.38
N PHE A 111 -2.42 8.37 14.19
CA PHE A 111 -2.18 6.96 13.93
C PHE A 111 -0.71 6.65 14.16
N ASP A 112 0.20 7.31 13.43
CA ASP A 112 1.62 7.15 13.61
C ASP A 112 2.39 8.42 13.24
N MET A 113 3.63 8.51 13.73
CA MET A 113 4.53 9.61 13.42
C MET A 113 5.93 9.12 13.12
N LEU A 114 6.57 9.74 12.12
CA LEU A 114 7.96 9.50 11.74
C LEU A 114 8.66 10.83 11.55
N GLU A 115 9.74 11.06 12.28
CA GLU A 115 10.57 12.25 12.13
C GLU A 115 11.73 11.97 11.17
N LEU A 116 11.90 12.82 10.16
CA LEU A 116 12.99 12.79 9.20
C LEU A 116 13.77 14.11 9.28
N HIS A 117 15.07 14.03 9.53
CA HIS A 117 15.96 15.20 9.59
C HIS A 117 16.58 15.42 8.23
N LEU A 118 16.23 16.54 7.60
CA LEU A 118 16.73 16.91 6.29
C LEU A 118 18.18 17.38 6.40
N ASP A 119 19.06 16.77 5.62
CA ASP A 119 20.41 17.27 5.45
C ASP A 119 20.41 18.54 4.59
N LYS A 120 20.97 19.62 5.15
CA LYS A 120 21.00 20.94 4.51
C LYS A 120 22.00 20.99 3.35
N GLU A 121 23.10 20.24 3.41
CA GLU A 121 24.19 20.36 2.46
C GLU A 121 23.84 19.75 1.10
N SER A 122 23.20 18.59 1.14
CA SER A 122 22.70 17.84 -0.02
C SER A 122 21.40 18.39 -0.60
N PHE A 123 20.60 19.11 0.20
CA PHE A 123 19.29 19.60 -0.22
C PHE A 123 19.36 20.53 -1.45
N ARG A 124 18.58 20.22 -2.48
CA ARG A 124 18.39 21.06 -3.68
C ARG A 124 16.91 21.19 -3.96
N THR A 125 16.43 22.43 -4.11
CA THR A 125 15.01 22.70 -4.41
C THR A 125 14.70 22.43 -5.87
N MET A 126 13.42 22.23 -6.19
CA MET A 126 12.97 22.06 -7.59
C MET A 126 13.39 23.22 -8.50
N CYS A 127 13.39 24.45 -7.98
CA CYS A 127 13.74 25.65 -8.73
C CYS A 127 15.23 25.71 -9.13
N GLN A 128 16.11 24.98 -8.45
CA GLN A 128 17.54 24.95 -8.78
C GLN A 128 17.82 24.10 -10.03
N PHE A 129 16.94 23.14 -10.35
CA PHE A 129 17.03 22.33 -11.55
C PHE A 129 16.34 23.06 -12.71
N LYS A 130 17.13 23.54 -13.67
CA LYS A 130 16.66 24.32 -14.84
C LYS A 130 16.22 23.40 -15.98
N ASN A 131 15.14 22.65 -15.76
CA ASN A 131 14.59 21.73 -16.75
C ASN A 131 13.06 21.68 -16.75
N LYS A 132 12.51 20.99 -17.74
CA LYS A 132 11.06 20.82 -17.89
C LYS A 132 10.51 20.02 -16.70
N LYS A 133 9.49 20.57 -16.04
CA LYS A 133 8.78 19.90 -14.94
C LYS A 133 7.57 19.13 -15.46
N PHE A 134 7.07 18.21 -14.63
CA PHE A 134 5.88 17.43 -14.89
C PHE A 134 4.60 18.26 -14.70
N VAL A 135 3.48 17.79 -15.25
CA VAL A 135 2.17 18.41 -15.08
C VAL A 135 1.61 18.12 -13.69
N ILE A 136 1.09 19.15 -13.01
CA ILE A 136 0.51 19.03 -11.67
C ILE A 136 -0.67 18.06 -11.66
N GLY A 137 -0.74 17.19 -10.64
CA GLY A 137 -1.86 16.26 -10.43
C GLY A 137 -1.69 14.89 -11.11
N LEU A 138 -0.60 14.66 -11.84
CA LEU A 138 -0.26 13.33 -12.36
C LEU A 138 0.18 12.38 -11.23
N ARG A 139 -0.06 11.09 -11.43
CA ARG A 139 0.37 10.06 -10.49
C ARG A 139 1.85 9.71 -10.76
N PRO A 140 2.76 9.82 -9.78
CA PRO A 140 4.14 9.41 -9.95
C PRO A 140 4.27 7.90 -10.02
N MET A 141 5.28 7.42 -10.74
CA MET A 141 5.84 6.09 -10.48
C MET A 141 6.67 6.13 -9.20
N LEU A 142 6.64 5.04 -8.42
CA LEU A 142 7.40 4.92 -7.18
C LEU A 142 8.45 3.83 -7.32
N LEU A 143 9.69 4.17 -7.00
CA LEU A 143 10.80 3.23 -6.89
C LEU A 143 11.29 3.24 -5.44
N PHE A 144 11.23 2.09 -4.78
CA PHE A 144 11.89 1.87 -3.49
C PHE A 144 13.10 0.98 -3.72
N ALA A 145 14.29 1.48 -3.37
CA ALA A 145 15.55 0.74 -3.49
C ALA A 145 16.22 0.62 -2.12
N GLY A 146 16.74 -0.56 -1.80
CA GLY A 146 17.36 -0.86 -0.50
C GLY A 146 16.55 -1.87 0.31
N THR A 147 17.26 -2.82 0.89
CA THR A 147 16.66 -3.98 1.59
C THR A 147 15.93 -3.59 2.88
N ALA A 148 16.32 -2.47 3.50
CA ALA A 148 15.72 -1.96 4.74
C ALA A 148 14.19 -1.76 4.63
N PHE A 149 13.69 -1.46 3.43
CA PHE A 149 12.28 -1.23 3.16
C PHE A 149 11.41 -2.50 3.14
N ASP A 150 12.02 -3.67 2.99
CA ASP A 150 11.34 -4.97 2.86
C ASP A 150 11.61 -5.87 4.08
N SER A 151 12.01 -5.27 5.20
CA SER A 151 12.15 -5.98 6.47
C SER A 151 10.83 -6.66 6.87
N PRO A 152 10.86 -7.95 7.28
CA PRO A 152 9.67 -8.64 7.76
C PRO A 152 9.17 -8.11 9.10
N VAL A 153 10.04 -7.43 9.87
CA VAL A 153 9.70 -6.75 11.12
C VAL A 153 9.51 -5.26 10.84
N GLU A 154 8.44 -4.68 11.38
CA GLU A 154 8.16 -3.26 11.22
C GLU A 154 9.27 -2.43 11.86
N ASN A 155 9.80 -1.48 11.10
CA ASN A 155 10.85 -0.57 11.50
C ASN A 155 10.59 0.81 10.88
N GLU A 156 11.52 1.75 11.06
CA GLU A 156 11.34 3.12 10.57
C GLU A 156 11.34 3.22 9.04
N PHE A 157 12.03 2.30 8.36
CA PHE A 157 12.09 2.24 6.89
C PHE A 157 10.80 1.65 6.31
N THR A 158 10.28 0.56 6.87
CA THR A 158 8.97 0.01 6.44
C THR A 158 7.85 1.03 6.68
N ARG A 159 7.92 1.79 7.79
CA ARG A 159 6.99 2.89 8.09
C ARG A 159 7.15 4.05 7.11
N ALA A 160 8.39 4.43 6.75
CA ALA A 160 8.66 5.43 5.72
C ALA A 160 8.09 4.99 4.35
N LYS A 161 8.30 3.74 3.95
CA LYS A 161 7.74 3.17 2.71
C LYS A 161 6.21 3.22 2.73
N SER A 162 5.59 2.77 3.82
CA SER A 162 4.14 2.83 4.02
C SER A 162 3.62 4.27 3.90
N PHE A 163 4.29 5.24 4.54
CA PHE A 163 3.93 6.64 4.47
C PHE A 163 4.07 7.21 3.06
N PHE A 164 5.21 7.02 2.39
CA PHE A 164 5.46 7.60 1.08
C PHE A 164 4.56 7.00 -0.02
N ILE A 165 4.22 5.72 0.06
CA ILE A 165 3.19 5.12 -0.81
C ILE A 165 1.86 5.85 -0.62
N ASP A 166 1.42 6.03 0.62
CA ASP A 166 0.15 6.70 0.93
C ASP A 166 0.17 8.20 0.54
N PHE A 167 1.33 8.84 0.66
CA PHE A 167 1.58 10.23 0.30
C PHE A 167 1.68 10.47 -1.22
N PHE A 168 2.08 9.49 -2.04
CA PHE A 168 2.26 9.69 -3.47
C PHE A 168 1.25 8.96 -4.37
N LYS A 169 0.51 7.96 -3.86
CA LYS A 169 -0.44 7.17 -4.68
C LYS A 169 -1.56 7.96 -5.36
N GLY A 170 -1.85 9.17 -4.88
CA GLY A 170 -2.90 10.03 -5.42
C GLY A 170 -4.32 9.45 -5.27
N ASP A 171 -5.16 9.71 -6.26
CA ASP A 171 -6.51 9.14 -6.39
C ASP A 171 -6.44 7.72 -6.97
N PRO A 172 -6.95 6.68 -6.32
CA PRO A 172 -6.93 5.32 -6.86
C PRO A 172 -7.75 5.23 -8.15
N ALA A 173 -7.18 4.61 -9.19
CA ALA A 173 -7.89 4.35 -10.44
C ALA A 173 -7.41 3.03 -11.05
N ASP A 174 -8.34 2.25 -11.60
CA ASP A 174 -8.08 0.95 -12.21
C ASP A 174 -7.33 1.05 -13.55
N LYS A 175 -7.44 2.20 -14.20
CA LYS A 175 -6.80 2.49 -15.49
C LYS A 175 -5.90 3.72 -15.34
N ILE A 176 -4.80 3.71 -16.07
CA ILE A 176 -3.86 4.82 -16.16
C ILE A 176 -3.55 5.09 -17.63
N ASP A 177 -3.46 6.36 -17.98
CA ASP A 177 -3.03 6.79 -19.30
C ASP A 177 -1.50 6.74 -19.40
N VAL A 178 -0.99 6.26 -20.53
CA VAL A 178 0.45 6.12 -20.78
C VAL A 178 1.12 7.49 -20.86
N GLU A 179 0.44 8.51 -21.41
CA GLU A 179 0.96 9.88 -21.46
C GLU A 179 1.10 10.52 -20.06
N GLY A 180 0.39 9.99 -19.07
CA GLY A 180 0.48 10.41 -17.67
C GLY A 180 1.74 9.91 -16.96
N LEU A 181 2.46 8.94 -17.52
CA LEU A 181 3.68 8.35 -16.95
C LEU A 181 4.92 9.23 -17.19
N GLN A 182 4.89 10.46 -16.64
CA GLN A 182 5.90 11.48 -16.94
C GLN A 182 7.08 11.51 -15.97
N TYR A 183 6.87 11.10 -14.72
CA TYR A 183 7.88 11.26 -13.67
C TYR A 183 7.82 10.13 -12.64
N MET A 184 8.96 9.94 -11.97
CA MET A 184 9.16 8.93 -10.95
C MET A 184 9.76 9.57 -9.69
N VAL A 185 9.29 9.11 -8.54
CA VAL A 185 9.90 9.39 -7.24
C VAL A 185 10.69 8.16 -6.83
N SER A 186 12.01 8.33 -6.69
CA SER A 186 12.93 7.30 -6.20
C SER A 186 13.21 7.56 -4.73
N ILE A 187 13.00 6.53 -3.92
CA ILE A 187 13.26 6.53 -2.49
C ILE A 187 14.25 5.40 -2.22
N THR A 188 15.48 5.76 -1.89
CA THR A 188 16.57 4.81 -1.70
C THR A 188 17.01 4.83 -0.24
N ALA A 189 17.18 3.67 0.38
CA ALA A 189 17.85 3.52 1.66
C ALA A 189 19.26 2.99 1.41
N GLU A 190 20.27 3.56 2.07
CA GLU A 190 21.62 3.02 2.03
C GLU A 190 21.67 1.64 2.72
N ASP A 191 22.43 0.71 2.16
CA ASP A 191 22.60 -0.63 2.76
C ASP A 191 23.62 -0.60 3.93
N THR A 192 24.55 0.35 3.92
CA THR A 192 25.53 0.54 5.00
C THR A 192 25.04 1.55 6.02
N ALA A 193 24.80 1.10 7.26
CA ALA A 193 24.91 2.01 8.40
C ALA A 193 26.33 2.61 8.37
N GLY A 194 26.45 3.93 8.31
CA GLY A 194 27.76 4.59 8.40
C GLY A 194 28.51 4.18 9.68
N GLU A 195 29.82 4.46 9.77
CA GLU A 195 30.63 4.10 10.95
C GLU A 195 29.93 4.47 12.28
N GLY A 196 29.55 3.44 13.06
CA GLY A 196 28.85 3.56 14.34
C GLY A 196 27.41 3.03 14.34
N ASP A 197 26.63 3.39 15.37
CA ASP A 197 25.22 3.00 15.58
C ASP A 197 24.23 3.89 14.79
N ALA A 198 24.68 4.45 13.67
CA ALA A 198 23.93 5.42 12.87
C ALA A 198 23.03 4.72 11.85
N LYS A 199 21.72 4.98 11.92
CA LYS A 199 20.75 4.45 10.94
C LYS A 199 21.08 4.95 9.53
N PRO A 200 20.93 4.11 8.49
CA PRO A 200 21.21 4.50 7.11
C PRO A 200 20.32 5.66 6.67
N ALA A 201 20.84 6.49 5.76
CA ALA A 201 20.10 7.63 5.23
C ALA A 201 19.00 7.18 4.24
N ILE A 202 17.92 7.97 4.17
CA ILE A 202 16.88 7.83 3.15
C ILE A 202 17.05 8.97 2.14
N HIS A 203 17.27 8.62 0.88
CA HIS A 203 17.39 9.54 -0.23
C HIS A 203 16.09 9.61 -1.01
N LEU A 204 15.48 10.79 -1.09
CA LEU A 204 14.37 11.08 -1.97
C LEU A 204 14.88 11.87 -3.18
N ARG A 205 14.60 11.35 -4.37
CA ARG A 205 14.93 11.96 -5.65
C ARG A 205 13.71 11.93 -6.55
N VAL A 206 13.56 12.95 -7.39
CA VAL A 206 12.47 13.02 -8.36
C VAL A 206 13.04 13.22 -9.75
N TYR A 207 12.62 12.37 -10.68
CA TYR A 207 13.11 12.32 -12.05
C TYR A 207 11.96 12.44 -13.04
N VAL A 208 12.17 13.19 -14.12
CA VAL A 208 11.32 13.13 -15.31
C VAL A 208 11.85 12.05 -16.25
N ILE A 209 10.92 11.35 -16.89
CA ILE A 209 11.21 10.25 -17.80
C ILE A 209 11.26 10.77 -19.23
N GLN A 210 12.32 10.39 -19.93
CA GLN A 210 12.51 10.63 -21.35
C GLN A 210 12.56 9.28 -22.08
N THR A 211 11.65 9.07 -23.02
CA THR A 211 11.61 7.85 -23.83
C THR A 211 12.37 8.06 -25.14
N LYS A 212 13.34 7.19 -25.41
CA LYS A 212 14.10 7.16 -26.67
C LYS A 212 13.77 5.91 -27.46
N ARG A 213 13.83 6.02 -28.79
CA ARG A 213 13.64 4.88 -29.69
C ARG A 213 14.76 3.86 -29.49
N SER A 214 14.39 2.61 -29.19
CA SER A 214 15.32 1.49 -28.93
C SER A 214 15.42 0.49 -30.08
N GLY A 215 14.50 0.54 -31.05
CA GLY A 215 14.37 -0.47 -32.12
C GLY A 215 13.52 -1.70 -31.73
N GLN A 216 13.10 -1.82 -30.47
CA GLN A 216 12.20 -2.86 -29.97
C GLN A 216 10.81 -2.30 -29.63
N LYS A 217 9.87 -3.16 -29.22
CA LYS A 217 8.54 -2.75 -28.76
C LYS A 217 8.60 -1.86 -27.49
N LEU A 218 9.60 -2.07 -26.64
CA LEU A 218 9.80 -1.29 -25.41
C LEU A 218 10.82 -0.16 -25.66
N PRO A 219 10.50 1.10 -25.31
CA PRO A 219 11.43 2.23 -25.49
C PRO A 219 12.61 2.14 -24.50
N ARG A 220 13.73 2.80 -24.85
CA ARG A 220 14.82 3.03 -23.91
C ARG A 220 14.43 4.19 -23.00
N ILE A 221 14.48 3.99 -21.69
CA ILE A 221 14.14 5.00 -20.70
C ILE A 221 15.42 5.71 -20.25
N GLU A 222 15.42 7.03 -20.36
CA GLU A 222 16.38 7.91 -19.70
C GLU A 222 15.66 8.76 -18.66
N VAL A 223 16.39 9.20 -17.65
CA VAL A 223 15.85 9.97 -16.53
C VAL A 223 16.63 11.26 -16.36
N GLU A 224 15.91 12.34 -16.09
CA GLU A 224 16.48 13.65 -15.83
C GLU A 224 16.01 14.14 -14.46
N GLU A 225 16.93 14.55 -13.59
CA GLU A 225 16.59 14.96 -12.23
C GLU A 225 15.94 16.34 -12.22
N ILE A 226 14.74 16.44 -11.63
CA ILE A 226 13.98 17.69 -11.55
C ILE A 226 13.90 18.27 -10.13
N GLY A 227 14.29 17.49 -9.13
CA GLY A 227 14.16 17.81 -7.72
C GLY A 227 12.73 17.66 -7.18
N PRO A 228 12.53 17.80 -5.86
CA PRO A 228 13.55 18.14 -4.88
C PRO A 228 14.51 16.97 -4.64
N ARG A 229 15.76 17.32 -4.32
CA ARG A 229 16.77 16.38 -3.83
C ARG A 229 16.78 16.49 -2.32
N MET A 230 16.38 15.44 -1.61
CA MET A 230 16.29 15.44 -0.15
C MET A 230 16.97 14.20 0.42
N ASP A 231 17.90 14.41 1.35
CA ASP A 231 18.53 13.34 2.13
C ASP A 231 18.07 13.44 3.57
N PHE A 232 17.62 12.32 4.11
CA PHE A 232 17.00 12.25 5.42
C PHE A 232 17.77 11.34 6.34
N ARG A 233 17.98 11.79 7.58
CA ARG A 233 18.33 10.93 8.70
C ARG A 233 17.07 10.60 9.49
N VAL A 234 16.90 9.34 9.86
CA VAL A 234 15.75 8.88 10.63
C VAL A 234 15.84 9.38 12.07
N GLY A 235 14.76 10.00 12.54
CA GLY A 235 14.61 10.52 13.90
C GLY A 235 13.72 9.64 14.78
N ARG A 236 12.87 10.30 15.58
CA ARG A 236 11.91 9.62 16.47
C ARG A 236 10.76 9.01 15.68
N VAL A 237 10.19 7.96 16.26
CA VAL A 237 9.00 7.27 15.76
C VAL A 237 7.98 7.13 16.87
N GLN A 238 6.70 7.25 16.50
CA GLN A 238 5.58 6.84 17.32
C GLN A 238 4.77 5.83 16.52
N GLU A 239 4.55 4.66 17.12
CA GLU A 239 3.83 3.56 16.52
C GLU A 239 2.32 3.68 16.79
N PRO A 240 1.47 3.11 15.93
CA PRO A 240 0.04 3.06 16.19
C PRO A 240 -0.27 2.06 17.30
N ASP A 241 -1.29 2.36 18.10
CA ASP A 241 -1.85 1.38 19.03
C ASP A 241 -2.34 0.15 18.28
N GLU A 242 -2.09 -1.06 18.80
CA GLU A 242 -2.44 -2.32 18.12
C GLU A 242 -3.93 -2.42 17.77
N ALA A 243 -4.80 -1.92 18.66
CA ALA A 243 -6.24 -1.90 18.42
C ALA A 243 -6.60 -0.98 17.24
N MET A 244 -5.98 0.20 17.16
CA MET A 244 -6.17 1.15 16.08
C MET A 244 -5.60 0.62 14.76
N LEU A 245 -4.43 -0.02 14.80
CA LEU A 245 -3.83 -0.69 13.64
C LEU A 245 -4.75 -1.76 13.06
N LYS A 246 -5.32 -2.62 13.91
CA LYS A 246 -6.26 -3.66 13.50
C LYS A 246 -7.54 -3.09 12.91
N GLU A 247 -8.03 -1.97 13.46
CA GLU A 247 -9.22 -1.29 12.93
C GLU A 247 -8.94 -0.63 11.58
N ALA A 248 -7.81 0.08 11.45
CA ALA A 248 -7.42 0.77 10.22
C ALA A 248 -7.15 -0.19 9.05
N MET A 249 -6.67 -1.40 9.33
CA MET A 249 -6.38 -2.42 8.32
C MET A 249 -7.60 -3.30 7.95
N ARG A 250 -8.79 -2.98 8.47
CA ARG A 250 -10.00 -3.74 8.20
C ARG A 250 -10.49 -3.50 6.77
N LYS A 251 -10.68 -4.58 6.01
CA LYS A 251 -11.31 -4.50 4.69
C LYS A 251 -12.84 -4.37 4.78
N PRO A 252 -13.47 -3.49 3.98
CA PRO A 252 -14.92 -3.38 3.90
C PRO A 252 -15.53 -4.70 3.40
N ARG A 253 -16.64 -5.14 4.03
CA ARG A 253 -17.36 -6.35 3.63
C ARG A 253 -18.40 -5.99 2.57
N GLY A 254 -18.47 -6.75 1.47
CA GLY A 254 -19.55 -6.66 0.48
C GLY A 254 -19.22 -5.93 -0.82
N LEU A 255 -18.01 -5.41 -1.01
CA LEU A 255 -17.55 -4.86 -2.29
C LEU A 255 -17.21 -5.96 -3.31
N GLU A 256 -16.62 -7.06 -2.84
CA GLU A 256 -16.33 -8.23 -3.67
C GLU A 256 -17.41 -9.31 -3.43
N GLU A 257 -17.97 -9.84 -4.52
CA GLU A 257 -18.83 -11.02 -4.44
C GLU A 257 -18.02 -12.20 -3.91
N ARG A 258 -18.44 -12.74 -2.76
CA ARG A 258 -17.80 -13.94 -2.21
C ARG A 258 -18.01 -15.08 -3.18
N THR A 259 -16.91 -15.67 -3.65
CA THR A 259 -16.97 -16.90 -4.43
C THR A 259 -17.62 -17.99 -3.60
N LYS A 260 -18.78 -18.45 -4.06
CA LYS A 260 -19.46 -19.57 -3.43
C LYS A 260 -18.79 -20.84 -3.93
N LYS A 261 -18.42 -21.73 -3.00
CA LYS A 261 -17.79 -23.01 -3.35
C LYS A 261 -18.65 -23.73 -4.39
N ASN A 262 -18.00 -24.27 -5.43
CA ASN A 262 -18.62 -25.00 -6.54
C ASN A 262 -19.55 -24.18 -7.44
N ILE A 263 -19.59 -22.84 -7.33
CA ILE A 263 -20.34 -21.98 -8.24
C ILE A 263 -19.37 -21.00 -8.89
N THR A 264 -19.31 -21.02 -10.22
CA THR A 264 -18.48 -20.11 -11.02
C THR A 264 -19.35 -19.35 -12.00
N THR A 265 -19.03 -18.09 -12.26
CA THR A 265 -19.70 -17.30 -13.31
C THR A 265 -18.84 -17.35 -14.57
N ASP A 266 -19.41 -17.76 -15.69
CA ASP A 266 -18.73 -17.74 -16.99
C ASP A 266 -18.54 -16.30 -17.49
N SER A 267 -17.65 -16.13 -18.48
CA SER A 267 -17.44 -14.92 -19.26
C SER A 267 -18.73 -14.31 -19.84
N MET A 268 -19.73 -15.15 -20.15
CA MET A 268 -21.06 -14.71 -20.61
C MET A 268 -21.99 -14.27 -19.47
N GLY A 269 -21.59 -14.44 -18.20
CA GLY A 269 -22.39 -14.10 -17.03
C GLY A 269 -23.22 -15.25 -16.44
N ASP A 270 -23.17 -16.44 -17.05
CA ASP A 270 -23.93 -17.60 -16.61
C ASP A 270 -23.34 -18.26 -15.36
N LYS A 271 -24.19 -18.65 -14.41
CA LYS A 271 -23.77 -19.33 -13.17
C LYS A 271 -23.70 -20.84 -13.39
N ILE A 272 -22.49 -21.37 -13.40
CA ILE A 272 -22.18 -22.80 -13.54
C ILE A 272 -21.94 -23.41 -12.16
N GLY A 273 -22.72 -24.43 -11.81
CA GLY A 273 -22.51 -25.24 -10.62
C GLY A 273 -21.69 -26.50 -10.95
N ARG A 274 -20.53 -26.69 -10.30
CA ARG A 274 -19.73 -27.91 -10.47
C ARG A 274 -20.18 -28.97 -9.47
N VAL A 275 -20.70 -30.08 -9.98
CA VAL A 275 -21.01 -31.27 -9.18
C VAL A 275 -19.79 -32.20 -9.20
N HIS A 276 -19.21 -32.45 -8.04
CA HIS A 276 -18.14 -33.43 -7.90
C HIS A 276 -18.74 -34.79 -7.57
N LEU A 277 -18.87 -35.65 -8.58
CA LEU A 277 -19.22 -37.05 -8.37
C LEU A 277 -18.04 -37.76 -7.70
N GLY A 278 -18.32 -38.51 -6.63
CA GLY A 278 -17.32 -39.39 -6.03
C GLY A 278 -16.93 -40.51 -6.99
N ARG A 279 -15.77 -41.14 -6.75
CA ARG A 279 -15.40 -42.37 -7.47
C ARG A 279 -16.41 -43.46 -7.10
N GLN A 280 -17.17 -43.94 -8.09
CA GLN A 280 -18.11 -45.03 -7.90
C GLN A 280 -17.34 -46.36 -7.92
N ASP A 281 -17.26 -47.02 -6.77
CA ASP A 281 -16.73 -48.38 -6.69
C ASP A 281 -17.85 -49.38 -6.99
N LEU A 282 -17.65 -50.22 -8.01
CA LEU A 282 -18.61 -51.25 -8.44
C LEU A 282 -18.18 -52.66 -8.03
N SER A 283 -17.07 -52.80 -7.29
CA SER A 283 -16.61 -54.09 -6.77
C SER A 283 -17.61 -54.70 -5.79
N GLU A 284 -18.32 -53.86 -5.04
CA GLU A 284 -19.41 -54.27 -4.13
C GLU A 284 -20.73 -54.58 -4.86
N LEU A 285 -20.84 -54.29 -6.16
CA LEU A 285 -22.06 -54.49 -6.93
C LEU A 285 -22.24 -55.97 -7.29
N GLN A 286 -22.91 -56.71 -6.40
CA GLN A 286 -23.27 -58.09 -6.69
C GLN A 286 -24.44 -58.16 -7.69
N LEU A 287 -24.14 -58.53 -8.94
CA LEU A 287 -25.16 -58.76 -9.96
C LEU A 287 -26.04 -59.98 -9.63
N ARG A 288 -27.31 -59.92 -10.04
CA ARG A 288 -28.24 -61.04 -9.92
C ARG A 288 -27.70 -62.23 -10.73
N LYS A 289 -27.37 -63.32 -10.04
CA LYS A 289 -26.88 -64.56 -10.65
C LYS A 289 -28.03 -65.29 -11.36
N MET A 290 -28.35 -64.88 -12.59
CA MET A 290 -29.33 -65.54 -13.45
C MET A 290 -28.94 -66.99 -13.72
N LYS A 291 -29.92 -67.85 -13.99
CA LYS A 291 -29.70 -69.29 -14.16
C LYS A 291 -28.70 -69.61 -15.29
N GLY A 292 -28.69 -68.84 -16.37
CA GLY A 292 -27.75 -69.01 -17.49
C GLY A 292 -26.31 -68.57 -17.24
N LEU A 293 -26.04 -67.81 -16.17
CA LEU A 293 -24.69 -67.38 -15.79
C LEU A 293 -24.05 -68.29 -14.72
N LYS A 294 -24.82 -69.27 -14.22
CA LYS A 294 -24.31 -70.26 -13.27
C LYS A 294 -23.67 -71.38 -14.10
N ARG A 295 -22.37 -71.62 -13.91
CA ARG A 295 -21.68 -72.77 -14.51
C ARG A 295 -22.48 -74.04 -14.23
N SER A 296 -22.76 -74.79 -15.29
CA SER A 296 -23.39 -76.09 -15.17
C SER A 296 -22.39 -77.05 -14.51
N ARG A 297 -22.88 -78.07 -13.81
CA ARG A 297 -22.03 -79.03 -13.07
C ARG A 297 -21.02 -79.73 -13.99
N ALA A 298 -21.31 -79.82 -15.29
CA ALA A 298 -20.46 -80.44 -16.32
C ALA A 298 -19.20 -79.62 -16.67
N GLU A 299 -19.23 -78.28 -16.56
CA GLU A 299 -18.06 -77.44 -16.89
C GLU A 299 -17.08 -77.29 -15.73
N LYS A 300 -17.47 -77.70 -14.51
CA LYS A 300 -16.63 -77.59 -13.30
C LYS A 300 -15.62 -78.73 -13.18
N GLU A 301 -15.84 -79.84 -13.87
CA GLU A 301 -14.96 -81.04 -13.83
C GLU A 301 -13.88 -81.02 -14.94
N ALA A 302 -13.91 -80.05 -15.85
CA ALA A 302 -13.04 -80.02 -17.03
C ALA A 302 -11.96 -78.90 -17.02
N GLY A 303 -11.70 -78.22 -15.90
CA GLY A 303 -10.71 -77.13 -15.90
C GLY A 303 -10.10 -76.74 -14.54
N GLU A 304 -8.90 -77.25 -14.28
CA GLU A 304 -7.77 -76.61 -13.57
C GLU A 304 -6.52 -76.81 -14.43
N PRO A 305 -5.41 -76.05 -14.32
CA PRO A 305 -5.06 -74.96 -13.37
C PRO A 305 -4.52 -73.67 -14.05
N ALA A 306 -4.28 -72.57 -13.31
CA ALA A 306 -3.12 -71.65 -13.43
C ALA A 306 -3.32 -70.28 -12.72
N ASP A 307 -2.23 -69.83 -12.08
CA ASP A 307 -1.86 -68.50 -11.58
C ASP A 307 -2.48 -67.97 -10.28
N GLU A 308 -1.84 -68.36 -9.17
CA GLU A 308 -1.60 -67.44 -8.05
C GLU A 308 -0.78 -66.24 -8.54
N VAL A 309 -1.43 -65.07 -8.65
CA VAL A 309 -0.73 -63.79 -8.72
C VAL A 309 -0.91 -63.11 -7.38
N GLU A 310 0.16 -63.07 -6.59
CA GLU A 310 0.26 -62.30 -5.36
C GLU A 310 -0.17 -60.84 -5.61
N ALA A 311 -1.25 -60.41 -4.96
CA ALA A 311 -1.59 -59.01 -4.87
C ALA A 311 -0.69 -58.36 -3.80
N ALA A 312 0.36 -57.69 -4.24
CA ALA A 312 1.23 -56.88 -3.39
C ALA A 312 0.44 -55.80 -2.63
N ASP A 313 0.44 -55.90 -1.31
CA ASP A 313 -0.02 -54.88 -0.39
C ASP A 313 1.01 -53.73 -0.36
N VAL A 314 0.72 -52.64 -1.07
CA VAL A 314 1.43 -51.37 -0.94
C VAL A 314 0.46 -50.30 -0.49
N SER A 315 0.28 -50.21 0.84
CA SER A 315 -0.38 -49.07 1.47
C SER A 315 0.41 -48.53 2.68
N LYS A 316 1.69 -48.16 2.45
CA LYS A 316 2.36 -47.19 3.33
C LYS A 316 1.82 -45.78 3.02
N ARG A 317 0.80 -45.36 3.77
CA ARG A 317 0.41 -43.95 3.87
C ARG A 317 1.46 -43.20 4.72
N THR A 318 2.34 -42.48 4.04
CA THR A 318 3.07 -41.35 4.63
C THR A 318 2.09 -40.19 4.81
N LYS A 319 1.96 -39.70 6.05
CA LYS A 319 1.25 -38.45 6.36
C LYS A 319 2.13 -37.26 5.93
N GLN A 320 1.62 -36.46 5.01
CA GLN A 320 1.74 -35.00 5.02
C GLN A 320 0.35 -34.42 4.79
#